data_AF-A0A0T7LYE8-F1
#
_entry.id   AF-A0A0T7LYE8-F1
#
_cell.length_a   1.000
_cell.length_b   1.000
_cell.length_c   1.000
_cell.angle_alpha   90.00
_cell.angle_beta   90.00
_cell.angle_gamma   90.00
#
_symmetry.space_group_name_H-M   'P 1'
#
loop_
_entity.id
_entity.type
_entity.pdbx_description
1 polymer ?
#
loop_
_entity_poly.entity_id
_entity_poly.type
_entity_poly.pdbx_seq_one_letter_code
_entity_poly.pdbx_strand_id
1 'polypeptide(L)'
;MALAREAAAQRWRPHGFRTNAEVSGPLLRRKFRPSSAAMLPLRTALDRGLLSIRGVDRTLRVAWSLADLAGRTSPGIDEVAAALSFRQTGARR
;
A
#
# COMPACT_ATOMS: atom_id res chain seq x y z
N MET A 1 13.77 -4.81 9.76
CA MET A 1 14.08 -4.67 8.31
C MET A 1 14.14 -6.02 7.60
N ALA A 2 14.98 -6.98 8.02
CA ALA A 2 15.08 -8.30 7.37
C ALA A 2 13.74 -9.07 7.36
N LEU A 3 13.07 -9.16 8.52
CA LEU A 3 11.75 -9.79 8.65
C LEU A 3 10.67 -9.17 7.74
N ALA A 4 10.68 -7.85 7.59
CA ALA A 4 9.73 -7.16 6.71
C ALA A 4 9.95 -7.50 5.23
N ARG A 5 11.21 -7.61 4.80
CA ARG A 5 11.55 -8.04 3.43
C ARG A 5 11.17 -9.49 3.19
N GLU A 6 11.38 -10.34 4.19
CA GLU A 6 11.00 -11.75 4.11
C GLU A 6 9.47 -11.92 4.04
N ALA A 7 8.71 -11.19 4.87
CA ALA A 7 7.25 -11.20 4.82
C ALA A 7 6.71 -10.78 3.44
N ALA A 8 7.27 -9.72 2.85
CA ALA A 8 6.93 -9.30 1.49
C ALA A 8 7.27 -10.40 0.46
N ALA A 9 8.49 -10.94 0.50
CA ALA A 9 8.93 -11.96 -0.44
C ALA A 9 8.06 -13.23 -0.35
N GLN A 10 7.74 -13.70 0.86
CA GLN A 10 6.88 -14.86 1.08
C GLN A 10 5.46 -14.62 0.50
N ARG A 11 4.88 -13.45 0.78
CA ARG A 11 3.53 -13.08 0.29
C ARG A 11 3.45 -13.01 -1.23
N TRP A 12 4.48 -12.47 -1.87
CA TRP A 12 4.44 -12.20 -3.32
C TRP A 12 5.04 -13.30 -4.19
N ARG A 13 5.79 -14.24 -3.62
CA ARG A 13 6.38 -15.36 -4.35
C ARG A 13 5.38 -16.12 -5.24
N PRO A 14 4.15 -16.45 -4.81
CA PRO A 14 3.16 -17.11 -5.66
C PRO A 14 2.70 -16.26 -6.86
N HIS A 15 3.01 -14.96 -6.85
CA HIS A 15 2.62 -13.98 -7.86
C HIS A 15 3.81 -13.50 -8.70
N GLY A 16 5.02 -14.04 -8.47
CA GLY A 16 6.22 -13.71 -9.24
C GLY A 16 6.93 -12.41 -8.85
N PHE A 17 6.57 -11.80 -7.71
CA PHE A 17 7.26 -10.59 -7.21
C PHE A 17 8.07 -10.88 -5.95
N ARG A 18 9.04 -10.03 -5.66
CA ARG A 18 9.93 -10.15 -4.49
C ARG A 18 9.69 -9.07 -3.45
N THR A 19 9.15 -7.92 -3.84
CA THR A 19 8.97 -6.75 -2.98
C THR A 19 7.60 -6.11 -3.15
N ASN A 20 7.16 -5.34 -2.15
CA ASN A 20 5.94 -4.55 -2.23
C ASN A 20 5.97 -3.53 -3.39
N ALA A 21 7.14 -3.05 -3.81
CA ALA A 21 7.26 -2.06 -4.88
C ALA A 21 6.90 -2.61 -6.27
N GLU A 22 7.15 -3.90 -6.49
CA GLU A 22 6.97 -4.58 -7.78
C GLU A 22 5.53 -5.01 -8.04
N VAL A 23 4.77 -5.31 -6.99
CA VAL A 23 3.45 -5.93 -7.09
C VAL A 23 2.48 -5.07 -7.91
N SER A 24 1.69 -5.67 -8.80
CA SER A 24 0.81 -4.90 -9.69
C SER A 24 -0.36 -4.25 -8.96
N GLY A 25 -0.74 -3.05 -9.39
CA GLY A 25 -1.90 -2.31 -8.85
C GLY A 25 -3.22 -3.09 -8.89
N PRO A 26 -3.57 -3.74 -10.02
CA PRO A 26 -4.76 -4.57 -10.09
C PRO A 26 -4.77 -5.72 -9.06
N LEU A 27 -3.63 -6.37 -8.83
CA LEU A 27 -3.51 -7.44 -7.84
C LEU A 27 -3.75 -6.92 -6.42
N LEU A 28 -3.18 -5.75 -6.09
CA LEU A 28 -3.42 -5.07 -4.81
C LEU A 28 -4.89 -4.71 -4.61
N ARG A 29 -5.55 -4.16 -5.62
CA ARG A 29 -6.94 -3.69 -5.47
C ARG A 29 -7.97 -4.82 -5.49
N ARG A 30 -7.65 -5.99 -6.05
CA ARG A 30 -8.57 -7.12 -6.19
C ARG A 30 -8.35 -8.22 -5.15
N LYS A 31 -7.11 -8.70 -4.99
CA LYS A 31 -6.80 -9.87 -4.16
C LYS A 31 -6.21 -9.49 -2.80
N PHE A 32 -5.45 -8.40 -2.73
CA PHE A 32 -4.74 -7.97 -1.52
C PHE A 32 -5.23 -6.61 -1.01
N ARG A 33 -6.53 -6.37 -1.19
CA ARG A 33 -7.15 -5.11 -0.81
C ARG A 33 -7.25 -5.04 0.72
N PRO A 34 -6.75 -3.98 1.36
CA PRO A 34 -7.00 -3.73 2.78
C PRO A 34 -8.50 -3.65 3.10
N SER A 35 -8.83 -3.61 4.39
CA SER A 35 -10.22 -3.47 4.84
C SER A 35 -10.90 -2.24 4.24
N SER A 36 -12.23 -2.27 4.12
CA SER A 36 -13.00 -1.14 3.60
C SER A 36 -12.72 0.16 4.37
N ALA A 37 -12.51 0.07 5.68
CA ALA A 37 -12.16 1.22 6.52
C ALA A 37 -10.78 1.79 6.17
N ALA A 38 -9.76 0.94 6.01
CA ALA A 38 -8.43 1.37 5.59
C ALA A 38 -8.41 1.94 4.16
N MET A 39 -9.31 1.47 3.29
CA MET A 39 -9.44 1.96 1.92
C MET A 39 -10.21 3.27 1.78
N LEU A 40 -10.98 3.67 2.81
CA LEU A 40 -11.87 4.83 2.74
C LEU A 40 -11.13 6.13 2.39
N PRO A 41 -9.97 6.48 3.02
CA PRO A 41 -9.25 7.71 2.69
C PRO A 41 -8.76 7.75 1.23
N LEU A 42 -8.33 6.61 0.69
CA LEU A 42 -7.86 6.50 -0.69
C LEU A 42 -9.00 6.71 -1.69
N ARG A 43 -10.17 6.15 -1.38
CA ARG A 43 -11.38 6.29 -2.18
C ARG A 43 -11.85 7.74 -2.20
N THR A 44 -11.98 8.37 -1.03
CA THR A 44 -12.34 9.78 -0.93
C THR A 44 -11.37 10.69 -1.68
N ALA A 45 -10.06 10.43 -1.60
CA ALA A 45 -9.07 11.22 -2.32
C ALA A 45 -9.14 11.00 -3.85
N LEU A 46 -9.42 9.77 -4.30
CA LEU A 46 -9.64 9.44 -5.71
C LEU A 46 -10.90 10.11 -6.25
N ASP A 47 -12.02 10.00 -5.53
CA ASP A 47 -13.32 10.55 -5.92
C ASP A 47 -13.28 12.08 -5.99
N ARG A 48 -12.46 12.72 -5.15
CA ARG A 48 -12.22 14.18 -5.17
C ARG A 48 -11.17 14.63 -6.20
N GLY A 49 -10.60 13.71 -6.98
CA GLY A 49 -9.54 14.03 -7.95
C GLY A 49 -8.18 14.39 -7.34
N LEU A 50 -8.02 14.26 -6.02
CA LEU A 50 -6.78 14.56 -5.30
C LEU A 50 -5.73 13.44 -5.46
N LEU A 51 -6.17 12.26 -5.90
CA LEU A 51 -5.36 11.08 -6.09
C LEU A 51 -5.73 10.39 -7.41
N SER A 52 -4.74 10.06 -8.23
CA SER A 52 -4.98 9.22 -9.41
C SER A 52 -4.97 7.73 -9.05
N ILE A 53 -5.46 6.86 -9.93
CA ILE A 53 -5.41 5.41 -9.72
C ILE A 53 -3.98 4.89 -9.53
N ARG A 54 -3.00 5.45 -10.26
CA ARG A 54 -1.57 5.15 -10.07
C ARG A 54 -1.07 5.65 -8.71
N GLY A 55 -1.63 6.76 -8.23
CA GLY A 55 -1.40 7.27 -6.88
C GLY A 55 -1.90 6.31 -5.81
N VAL A 56 -3.12 5.77 -5.96
CA VAL A 56 -3.67 4.72 -5.09
C VAL A 56 -2.72 3.53 -5.04
N ASP A 57 -2.26 3.05 -6.19
CA ASP A 57 -1.36 1.89 -6.26
C ASP A 57 -0.04 2.13 -5.53
N ARG A 58 0.58 3.28 -5.74
CA ARG A 58 1.80 3.65 -5.02
C ARG A 58 1.57 3.73 -3.51
N THR A 59 0.48 4.37 -3.07
CA THR A 59 0.16 4.47 -1.65
C THR A 59 -0.07 3.09 -1.03
N LEU A 60 -0.75 2.19 -1.73
CA LEU A 60 -0.97 0.82 -1.24
C LEU A 60 0.35 0.03 -1.09
N ARG A 61 1.29 0.16 -2.03
CA ARG A 61 2.61 -0.50 -1.91
C ARG A 61 3.40 0.00 -0.70
N VAL A 62 3.31 1.30 -0.40
CA VAL A 62 3.93 1.88 0.80
C VAL A 62 3.22 1.40 2.06
N ALA A 63 1.88 1.40 2.08
CA ALA A 63 1.10 0.90 3.21
C ALA A 63 1.41 -0.58 3.53
N TRP A 64 1.59 -1.43 2.51
CA TRP A 64 2.07 -2.80 2.69
C TRP A 64 3.47 -2.89 3.31
N SER A 65 4.37 -1.97 2.94
CA SER A 65 5.70 -1.91 3.55
C SER A 65 5.65 -1.48 5.01
N LEU A 66 4.77 -0.54 5.36
CA LEU A 66 4.53 -0.13 6.74
C LEU A 66 3.93 -1.26 7.58
N ALA A 67 2.97 -2.01 7.01
CA ALA A 67 2.40 -3.19 7.65
C ALA A 67 3.47 -4.26 7.94
N ASP A 68 4.35 -4.52 6.97
CA ASP A 68 5.45 -5.48 7.13
C ASP A 68 6.43 -5.05 8.22
N LEU A 69 6.73 -3.75 8.32
CA LEU A 69 7.57 -3.20 9.38
C LEU A 69 6.90 -3.29 10.76
N ALA A 70 5.57 -3.17 10.80
CA ALA A 70 4.77 -3.32 12.01
C ALA A 70 4.47 -4.79 12.37
N GLY A 71 4.95 -5.77 11.59
CA GLY A 71 4.64 -7.19 11.79
C GLY A 71 3.17 -7.55 11.54
N ARG A 72 2.42 -6.71 10.81
CA ARG A 72 1.01 -6.91 10.48
C ARG A 72 0.88 -7.75 9.20
N THR A 73 -0.20 -8.52 9.12
CA THR A 73 -0.50 -9.36 7.95
C THR A 73 -1.24 -8.61 6.83
N SER A 74 -1.76 -7.42 7.13
CA SER A 74 -2.44 -6.52 6.18
C SER A 74 -2.39 -5.06 6.67
N PRO A 75 -2.35 -4.05 5.78
CA PRO A 75 -2.39 -2.65 6.17
C PRO A 75 -3.71 -2.26 6.85
N GLY A 76 -3.61 -1.49 7.95
CA GLY A 76 -4.73 -0.84 8.61
C GLY A 76 -4.91 0.61 8.16
N ILE A 77 -5.77 1.32 8.90
CA ILE A 77 -6.05 2.75 8.67
C ILE A 77 -4.77 3.57 8.86
N ASP A 78 -3.99 3.27 9.90
CA ASP A 78 -2.77 4.01 10.26
C ASP A 78 -1.70 3.89 9.17
N GLU A 79 -1.45 2.68 8.65
CA GLU A 79 -0.48 2.49 7.56
C GLU A 79 -0.90 3.21 6.29
N VAL A 80 -2.19 3.18 5.95
CA VAL A 80 -2.70 3.86 4.75
C VAL A 80 -2.62 5.37 4.92
N ALA A 81 -2.99 5.91 6.09
CA ALA A 81 -2.90 7.33 6.39
C ALA A 81 -1.44 7.82 6.35
N ALA A 82 -0.52 7.10 6.99
CA ALA A 82 0.90 7.41 6.96
C ALA A 82 1.46 7.37 5.52
N ALA A 83 1.15 6.34 4.74
CA ALA A 83 1.54 6.23 3.34
C ALA A 83 1.02 7.40 2.49
N LEU A 84 -0.22 7.85 2.74
CA LEU A 84 -0.82 8.98 2.03
C LEU A 84 -0.12 10.32 2.38
N SER A 85 0.26 10.51 3.65
CA SER A 85 0.99 11.70 4.10
C SER A 85 2.39 11.82 3.48
N PHE A 86 3.10 10.70 3.30
CA PHE A 86 4.40 10.70 2.60
C PHE A 86 4.28 11.15 1.14
N ARG A 87 3.16 10.85 0.47
CA ARG A 87 2.90 11.37 -0.88
C ARG A 87 2.70 12.87 -0.88
N GLN A 88 1.94 13.43 0.07
CA GLN A 88 1.72 14.87 0.15
C GLN A 88 3.02 15.63 0.41
N THR A 89 3.90 15.06 1.22
CA THR A 89 5.22 15.63 1.51
C THR A 89 6.15 15.54 0.30
N GLY A 90 6.12 14.44 -0.46
CA GLY A 90 6.91 14.26 -1.68
C GLY A 90 6.40 15.04 -2.90
N ALA A 91 5.14 15.49 -2.90
CA ALA A 91 4.55 16.30 -3.97
C ALA A 91 4.78 17.81 -3.79
N ARG A 92 5.43 18.24 -2.70
CA ARG A 92 5.72 19.66 -2.39
C ARG A 92 7.18 20.05 -2.66
N ARG A 93 7.78 19.46 -3.69
CA ARG A 93 9.09 19.85 -4.23
C ARG A 93 9.00 20.04 -5.72
#